data_AF-A0A422NCU2-F1
#
_entry.id   AF-A0A422NCU2-F1
#
_cell.length_a   1.000
_cell.length_b   1.000
_cell.length_c   1.000
_cell.angle_alpha   90.00
_cell.angle_beta   90.00
_cell.angle_gamma   90.00
#
_symmetry.space_group_name_H-M   'P 1'
#
loop_
_entity.id
_entity.type
_entity.pdbx_description
1 polymer ?
#
loop_
_entity_poly.entity_id
_entity_poly.type
_entity_poly.pdbx_seq_one_letter_code
_entity_poly.pdbx_strand_id
1 'polypeptide(L)'
;MLKLRTDYHVKEPASLMDAIVRNVERFVSNVRRGKLGARGKRSLSTTAACDMLEIMRQVVSDFREHEAQRESIRHQMLRANCPAGLVATQQVRRLMSLISLVGVKVLRAQFATLMLINVTRRVLSLIREAALENVASEFQLEHLATQWLNEIEDVGCRDGTDNMEQGQQLSPLPLPQEGELHQGSLERSRTDSGSVPFSPLSAICSEERRNRCSFSHKALQVRFNVNNTERDSIVELDATFEADDREAADALGVGIPGVQSLRRAPSRREEEDDEQTADFPVCIDAFFDSLLEAMAVFAGDMEGMCKELCARAPRQLHTTDVVITIGCSNTIQYYFLSALKAHVRFKVIILEGAPFPSHVSQRLAAELRENGAEVQVLPDSSTFAVMGNCTKVLIGAESVLANGGLLATIGTHPLCIAAKHFAVPVLVATTTLKMSLYYPRDIHCTSLVKISRADAKEIPWNTYGSPYDVLPATYWENVEKIGFLTINSPATEYVPPELITLYATNESEYTPSQIHRIVRDNYNPED
;
A
#
# COMPACT_ATOMS: atom_id res chain seq x y z
N MET A 1 5.54 -45.34 -2.90
CA MET A 1 4.63 -44.33 -3.47
C MET A 1 3.77 -43.65 -2.39
N LEU A 2 4.32 -43.18 -1.27
CA LEU A 2 3.51 -42.54 -0.20
C LEU A 2 4.35 -41.64 0.74
N LYS A 3 5.30 -40.88 0.16
CA LYS A 3 6.23 -39.97 0.88
C LYS A 3 6.53 -38.65 0.13
N LEU A 4 5.58 -38.17 -0.68
CA LEU A 4 5.70 -36.93 -1.46
C LEU A 4 4.54 -35.94 -1.20
N ARG A 5 3.80 -36.12 -0.08
CA ARG A 5 2.82 -35.17 0.44
C ARG A 5 3.32 -34.64 1.78
N THR A 6 4.06 -33.53 1.74
CA THR A 6 4.29 -32.54 2.82
C THR A 6 5.28 -31.51 2.29
N ASP A 7 4.90 -30.23 2.37
CA ASP A 7 5.69 -29.01 2.18
C ASP A 7 7.19 -29.15 1.88
N TYR A 8 7.50 -29.21 0.59
CA TYR A 8 8.80 -28.73 0.13
C TYR A 8 8.82 -27.21 0.22
N HIS A 9 9.37 -26.68 1.32
CA HIS A 9 9.93 -25.33 1.34
C HIS A 9 11.14 -25.26 0.40
N VAL A 10 10.88 -25.26 -0.91
CA VAL A 10 11.91 -25.04 -1.92
C VAL A 10 12.43 -23.61 -1.74
N LYS A 11 13.73 -23.47 -1.50
CA LYS A 11 14.35 -22.14 -1.39
C LYS A 11 14.49 -21.57 -2.79
N GLU A 12 13.84 -20.43 -3.01
CA GLU A 12 13.95 -19.66 -4.25
C GLU A 12 15.41 -19.27 -4.54
N PRO A 13 15.80 -19.14 -5.83
CA PRO A 13 17.17 -18.80 -6.21
C PRO A 13 17.56 -17.43 -5.65
N ALA A 14 18.80 -17.34 -5.14
CA ALA A 14 19.29 -16.13 -4.48
C ALA A 14 19.29 -14.89 -5.40
N SER A 15 19.51 -15.09 -6.71
CA SER A 15 19.44 -14.03 -7.73
C SER A 15 18.08 -13.33 -7.76
N LEU A 16 17.00 -14.11 -7.81
CA LEU A 16 15.61 -13.64 -7.81
C LEU A 16 15.30 -12.93 -6.49
N MET A 17 15.60 -13.58 -5.37
CA MET A 17 15.35 -13.04 -4.04
C MET A 17 16.06 -11.69 -3.81
N ASP A 18 17.33 -11.57 -4.23
CA ASP A 18 18.07 -10.33 -4.16
C ASP A 18 17.48 -9.24 -5.09
N ALA A 19 16.96 -9.60 -6.26
CA ALA A 19 16.31 -8.64 -7.17
C ALA A 19 15.04 -8.06 -6.53
N ILE A 20 14.19 -8.95 -6.00
CA ILE A 20 12.95 -8.60 -5.30
C ILE A 20 13.26 -7.72 -4.08
N VAL A 21 14.20 -8.12 -3.22
CA VAL A 21 14.58 -7.35 -2.03
C VAL A 21 15.11 -5.96 -2.40
N ARG A 22 15.99 -5.84 -3.40
CA ARG A 22 16.50 -4.53 -3.87
C ARG A 22 15.37 -3.61 -4.36
N ASN A 23 14.40 -4.14 -5.08
CA ASN A 23 13.26 -3.36 -5.59
C ASN A 23 12.33 -2.90 -4.45
N VAL A 24 12.03 -3.78 -3.49
CA VAL A 24 11.23 -3.43 -2.30
C VAL A 24 11.95 -2.42 -1.40
N GLU A 25 13.25 -2.58 -1.15
CA GLU A 25 14.04 -1.60 -0.37
C GLU A 25 14.09 -0.23 -1.05
N ARG A 26 14.22 -0.19 -2.37
CA ARG A 26 14.15 1.06 -3.16
C ARG A 26 12.78 1.74 -2.98
N PHE A 27 11.68 0.98 -3.05
CA PHE A 27 10.33 1.48 -2.80
C PHE A 27 10.17 2.04 -1.38
N VAL A 28 10.48 1.24 -0.35
CA VAL A 28 10.37 1.64 1.06
C VAL A 28 11.21 2.91 1.34
N SER A 29 12.40 3.00 0.76
CA SER A 29 13.26 4.18 0.81
C SER A 29 12.62 5.41 0.13
N ASN A 30 12.02 5.23 -1.05
CA ASN A 30 11.34 6.31 -1.78
C ASN A 30 10.11 6.82 -1.04
N VAL A 31 9.28 5.91 -0.49
CA VAL A 31 8.12 6.25 0.36
C VAL A 31 8.58 7.06 1.58
N ARG A 32 9.51 6.52 2.38
CA ARG A 32 10.02 7.18 3.61
C ARG A 32 10.70 8.53 3.34
N ARG A 33 11.31 8.72 2.17
CA ARG A 33 11.94 9.98 1.74
C ARG A 33 10.97 10.94 1.03
N GLY A 34 9.71 10.56 0.83
CA GLY A 34 8.71 11.36 0.11
C GLY A 34 9.01 11.54 -1.39
N LYS A 35 9.87 10.68 -1.96
CA LYS A 35 10.42 10.73 -3.33
C LYS A 35 9.66 9.85 -4.33
N LEU A 36 8.45 9.41 -4.00
CA LEU A 36 7.53 8.81 -4.98
C LEU A 36 7.38 9.75 -6.19
N GLY A 37 7.23 9.15 -7.38
CA GLY A 37 7.51 9.76 -8.68
C GLY A 37 6.72 11.04 -9.04
N ALA A 38 7.00 11.58 -10.23
CA ALA A 38 6.47 12.86 -10.71
C ALA A 38 4.97 13.03 -10.40
N ARG A 39 4.67 13.97 -9.49
CA ARG A 39 3.32 14.17 -8.93
C ARG A 39 2.44 14.87 -9.97
N GLY A 40 1.79 14.07 -10.82
CA GLY A 40 0.63 14.49 -11.59
C GLY A 40 -0.58 14.76 -10.68
N LYS A 41 -1.80 14.70 -11.22
CA LYS A 41 -3.06 14.86 -10.46
C LYS A 41 -3.40 13.63 -9.59
N ARG A 42 -2.39 12.99 -8.98
CA ARG A 42 -2.51 11.75 -8.19
C ARG A 42 -2.22 12.02 -6.72
N SER A 43 -2.96 11.36 -5.84
CA SER A 43 -2.68 11.39 -4.41
C SER A 43 -1.45 10.54 -4.09
N LEU A 44 -0.74 10.86 -3.00
CA LEU A 44 0.46 10.13 -2.61
C LEU A 44 0.19 8.63 -2.38
N SER A 45 -0.97 8.29 -1.81
CA SER A 45 -1.39 6.89 -1.60
C SER A 45 -1.74 6.18 -2.90
N THR A 46 -2.40 6.85 -3.86
CA THR A 46 -2.63 6.24 -5.19
C THR A 46 -1.32 6.01 -5.95
N THR A 47 -0.36 6.93 -5.90
CA THR A 47 0.96 6.72 -6.51
C THR A 47 1.70 5.56 -5.85
N ALA A 48 1.72 5.49 -4.52
CA ALA A 48 2.36 4.36 -3.81
C ALA A 48 1.73 3.01 -4.16
N ALA A 49 0.40 2.97 -4.34
CA ALA A 49 -0.32 1.76 -4.74
C ALA A 49 0.00 1.34 -6.18
N CYS A 50 0.09 2.28 -7.13
CA CYS A 50 0.51 2.00 -8.51
C CYS A 50 1.96 1.52 -8.57
N ASP A 51 2.88 2.23 -7.88
CA ASP A 51 4.30 1.86 -7.80
C ASP A 51 4.48 0.46 -7.16
N MET A 52 3.65 0.09 -6.18
CA MET A 52 3.63 -1.25 -5.58
C MET A 52 3.12 -2.33 -6.53
N LEU A 53 2.07 -2.06 -7.29
CA LEU A 53 1.54 -2.98 -8.30
C LEU A 53 2.57 -3.23 -9.42
N GLU A 54 3.29 -2.20 -9.86
CA GLU A 54 4.36 -2.33 -10.85
C GLU A 54 5.52 -3.20 -10.32
N ILE A 55 5.88 -3.09 -9.04
CA ILE A 55 6.86 -3.99 -8.40
C ILE A 55 6.36 -5.42 -8.37
N MET A 56 5.07 -5.65 -8.05
CA MET A 56 4.48 -6.98 -8.10
C MET A 56 4.45 -7.54 -9.53
N ARG A 57 4.18 -6.72 -10.54
CA ARG A 57 4.25 -7.15 -11.95
C ARG A 57 5.68 -7.51 -12.36
N GLN A 58 6.67 -6.73 -11.93
CA GLN A 58 8.08 -7.07 -12.15
C GLN A 58 8.46 -8.39 -11.47
N VAL A 59 7.95 -8.68 -10.27
CA VAL A 59 8.16 -9.97 -9.59
C VAL A 59 7.60 -11.14 -10.41
N VAL A 60 6.42 -10.99 -11.02
CA VAL A 60 5.82 -12.00 -11.92
C VAL A 60 6.71 -12.21 -13.16
N SER A 61 7.18 -11.13 -13.79
CA SER A 61 8.09 -11.22 -14.94
C SER A 61 9.44 -11.85 -14.59
N ASP A 62 10.08 -11.40 -13.50
CA ASP A 62 11.35 -11.94 -13.01
C ASP A 62 11.22 -13.44 -12.68
N PHE A 63 10.08 -13.85 -12.10
CA PHE A 63 9.80 -15.27 -11.80
C PHE A 63 9.60 -16.10 -13.08
N ARG A 64 8.85 -15.60 -14.08
CA ARG A 64 8.69 -16.26 -15.39
C ARG A 64 10.05 -16.47 -16.07
N GLU A 65 10.92 -15.45 -16.05
CA GLU A 65 12.27 -15.53 -16.62
C GLU A 65 13.17 -16.54 -15.89
N HIS A 66 13.07 -16.65 -14.56
CA HIS A 66 13.82 -17.66 -13.79
C HIS A 66 13.29 -19.08 -14.01
N GLU A 67 11.98 -19.27 -14.13
CA GLU A 67 11.38 -20.59 -14.39
C GLU A 67 11.68 -21.12 -15.81
N ALA A 68 11.95 -20.22 -16.76
CA ALA A 68 12.40 -20.57 -18.12
C ALA A 68 13.87 -21.05 -18.19
N GLN A 69 14.67 -20.87 -17.15
CA GLN A 69 16.09 -21.26 -17.14
C GLN A 69 16.29 -22.76 -16.90
N ARG A 70 17.40 -23.31 -17.40
CA ARG A 70 17.77 -24.74 -17.21
C ARG A 70 17.96 -25.16 -15.75
N GLU A 71 18.35 -24.25 -14.88
CA GLU A 71 18.54 -24.52 -13.45
C GLU A 71 17.25 -24.38 -12.64
N SER A 72 16.11 -24.08 -13.29
CA SER A 72 14.84 -23.82 -12.61
C SER A 72 14.33 -25.02 -11.82
N ILE A 73 13.53 -24.71 -10.81
CA ILE A 73 12.88 -25.70 -9.94
C ILE A 73 11.90 -26.56 -10.75
N ARG A 74 11.18 -25.97 -11.75
CA ARG A 74 10.42 -26.71 -12.76
C ARG A 74 11.27 -27.80 -13.43
N HIS A 75 12.44 -27.45 -13.97
CA HIS A 75 13.30 -28.42 -14.68
C HIS A 75 13.81 -29.53 -13.75
N GLN A 76 14.21 -29.18 -12.52
CA GLN A 76 14.63 -30.15 -11.51
C GLN A 76 13.51 -31.13 -11.13
N MET A 77 12.28 -30.64 -10.92
CA MET A 77 11.13 -31.48 -10.58
C MET A 77 10.70 -32.38 -11.74
N LEU A 78 10.72 -31.88 -12.99
CA LEU A 78 10.41 -32.68 -14.17
C LEU A 78 11.45 -33.80 -14.38
N ARG A 79 12.75 -33.51 -14.22
CA ARG A 79 13.81 -34.55 -14.23
C ARG A 79 13.72 -35.55 -13.08
N ALA A 80 13.07 -35.20 -11.97
CA ALA A 80 12.76 -36.11 -10.87
C ALA A 80 11.50 -36.98 -11.13
N ASN A 81 10.93 -36.94 -12.34
CA ASN A 81 9.68 -37.62 -12.72
C ASN A 81 8.47 -37.23 -11.84
N CYS A 82 8.38 -35.96 -11.43
CA CYS A 82 7.18 -35.43 -10.78
C CYS A 82 6.05 -35.21 -11.81
N PRO A 83 4.77 -35.50 -11.49
CA PRO A 83 3.64 -35.24 -12.37
C PRO A 83 3.54 -33.75 -12.76
N ALA A 84 3.28 -33.47 -14.03
CA ALA A 84 3.29 -32.09 -14.55
C ALA A 84 2.27 -31.17 -13.84
N GLY A 85 1.08 -31.68 -13.50
CA GLY A 85 0.08 -30.92 -12.72
C GLY A 85 0.55 -30.54 -11.31
N LEU A 86 1.37 -31.38 -10.67
CA LEU A 86 1.96 -31.07 -9.35
C LEU A 86 3.06 -30.01 -9.48
N VAL A 87 3.86 -30.04 -10.56
CA VAL A 87 4.86 -29.00 -10.85
C VAL A 87 4.16 -27.65 -11.09
N ALA A 88 3.12 -27.61 -11.92
CA ALA A 88 2.36 -26.39 -12.18
C ALA A 88 1.74 -25.82 -10.89
N THR A 89 1.14 -26.69 -10.07
CA THR A 89 0.58 -26.33 -8.75
C THR A 89 1.63 -25.69 -7.84
N GLN A 90 2.84 -26.27 -7.78
CA GLN A 90 3.93 -25.72 -6.99
C GLN A 90 4.46 -24.39 -7.52
N GLN A 91 4.47 -24.17 -8.84
CA GLN A 91 4.86 -22.88 -9.42
C GLN A 91 3.87 -21.76 -9.03
N VAL A 92 2.55 -22.01 -9.09
CA VAL A 92 1.54 -21.04 -8.65
C VAL A 92 1.67 -20.74 -7.15
N ARG A 93 1.80 -21.78 -6.30
CA ARG A 93 1.98 -21.60 -4.84
C ARG A 93 3.27 -20.83 -4.49
N ARG A 94 4.38 -21.08 -5.20
CA ARG A 94 5.65 -20.33 -5.05
C ARG A 94 5.48 -18.85 -5.44
N LEU A 95 4.82 -18.57 -6.56
CA LEU A 95 4.52 -17.19 -6.98
C LEU A 95 3.66 -16.44 -5.95
N MET A 96 2.60 -17.06 -5.44
CA MET A 96 1.76 -16.49 -4.38
C MET A 96 2.58 -16.18 -3.12
N SER A 97 3.45 -17.12 -2.69
CA SER A 97 4.36 -16.91 -1.55
C SER A 97 5.32 -15.72 -1.76
N LEU A 98 5.84 -15.54 -2.99
CA LEU A 98 6.68 -14.38 -3.33
C LEU A 98 5.90 -13.06 -3.28
N ILE A 99 4.68 -13.00 -3.82
CA ILE A 99 3.84 -11.80 -3.77
C ILE A 99 3.43 -11.45 -2.33
N SER A 100 3.04 -12.44 -1.52
CA SER A 100 2.76 -12.27 -0.10
C SER A 100 3.99 -11.77 0.68
N LEU A 101 5.18 -12.30 0.38
CA LEU A 101 6.44 -11.81 0.95
C LEU A 101 6.69 -10.35 0.58
N VAL A 102 6.51 -9.96 -0.69
CA VAL A 102 6.63 -8.56 -1.13
C VAL A 102 5.67 -7.66 -0.36
N GLY A 103 4.39 -8.04 -0.26
CA GLY A 103 3.37 -7.33 0.53
C GLY A 103 3.84 -7.08 1.97
N VAL A 104 4.18 -8.15 2.70
CA VAL A 104 4.66 -8.07 4.10
C VAL A 104 5.93 -7.20 4.24
N LYS A 105 6.87 -7.28 3.31
CA LYS A 105 8.09 -6.44 3.33
C LYS A 105 7.78 -4.98 3.04
N VAL A 106 6.80 -4.68 2.16
CA VAL A 106 6.32 -3.33 1.87
C VAL A 106 5.65 -2.69 3.09
N LEU A 107 4.96 -3.45 3.96
CA LEU A 107 4.34 -2.89 5.18
C LEU A 107 5.35 -2.23 6.13
N ARG A 108 6.65 -2.55 6.02
CA ARG A 108 7.75 -1.87 6.73
C ARG A 108 7.88 -0.39 6.37
N ALA A 109 7.29 0.07 5.27
CA ALA A 109 7.15 1.50 4.96
C ALA A 109 6.22 2.23 5.94
N GLN A 110 5.27 1.52 6.57
CA GLN A 110 4.28 2.06 7.51
C GLN A 110 3.49 3.26 6.94
N PHE A 111 3.14 3.20 5.65
CA PHE A 111 2.44 4.26 4.93
C PHE A 111 1.26 3.66 4.16
N ALA A 112 0.07 4.25 4.32
CA ALA A 112 -1.18 3.78 3.71
C ALA A 112 -1.41 2.26 3.87
N THR A 113 -1.01 1.71 5.04
CA THR A 113 -0.77 0.28 5.25
C THR A 113 -1.94 -0.60 4.82
N LEU A 114 -3.17 -0.26 5.20
CA LEU A 114 -4.37 -1.03 4.83
C LEU A 114 -4.63 -1.02 3.32
N MET A 115 -4.44 0.11 2.64
CA MET A 115 -4.59 0.23 1.19
C MET A 115 -3.53 -0.61 0.44
N LEU A 116 -2.30 -0.69 0.96
CA LEU A 116 -1.24 -1.52 0.37
C LEU A 116 -1.46 -3.03 0.61
N ILE A 117 -2.02 -3.40 1.77
CA ILE A 117 -2.50 -4.79 2.01
C ILE A 117 -3.61 -5.14 1.03
N ASN A 118 -4.59 -4.25 0.84
CA ASN A 118 -5.68 -4.45 -0.12
C ASN A 118 -5.19 -4.64 -1.56
N VAL A 119 -4.16 -3.91 -2.00
CA VAL A 119 -3.50 -4.14 -3.30
C VAL A 119 -2.89 -5.55 -3.36
N THR A 120 -2.16 -5.96 -2.31
CA THR A 120 -1.58 -7.31 -2.22
C THR A 120 -2.65 -8.39 -2.37
N ARG A 121 -3.75 -8.28 -1.60
CA ARG A 121 -4.88 -9.21 -1.63
C ARG A 121 -5.54 -9.27 -2.99
N ARG A 122 -5.75 -8.13 -3.67
CA ARG A 122 -6.33 -8.14 -5.03
C ARG A 122 -5.39 -8.83 -6.03
N VAL A 123 -4.07 -8.65 -5.93
CA VAL A 123 -3.11 -9.37 -6.79
C VAL A 123 -3.09 -10.88 -6.52
N LEU A 124 -3.23 -11.32 -5.26
CA LEU A 124 -3.38 -12.74 -4.94
C LEU A 124 -4.70 -13.33 -5.49
N SER A 125 -5.80 -12.58 -5.38
CA SER A 125 -7.08 -12.93 -6.03
C SER A 125 -6.93 -13.05 -7.55
N LEU A 126 -6.25 -12.11 -8.21
CA LEU A 126 -5.97 -12.17 -9.66
C LEU A 126 -5.12 -13.40 -10.05
N ILE A 127 -4.17 -13.82 -9.20
CA ILE A 127 -3.41 -15.07 -9.41
C ILE A 127 -4.33 -16.29 -9.35
N ARG A 128 -5.26 -16.34 -8.39
CA ARG A 128 -6.24 -17.43 -8.26
C ARG A 128 -7.25 -17.43 -9.41
N GLU A 129 -7.75 -16.27 -9.81
CA GLU A 129 -8.64 -16.06 -10.95
C GLU A 129 -7.97 -16.56 -12.26
N ALA A 130 -6.76 -16.09 -12.56
CA ALA A 130 -6.00 -16.53 -13.74
C ALA A 130 -5.64 -18.04 -13.70
N ALA A 131 -5.38 -18.60 -12.52
CA ALA A 131 -5.15 -20.04 -12.37
C ALA A 131 -6.41 -20.87 -12.66
N LEU A 132 -7.59 -20.41 -12.25
CA LEU A 132 -8.87 -21.08 -12.52
C LEU A 132 -9.28 -20.99 -14.01
N GLU A 133 -8.96 -19.89 -14.69
CA GLU A 133 -9.24 -19.72 -16.13
C GLU A 133 -8.36 -20.63 -17.02
N ASN A 134 -7.13 -20.93 -16.58
CA ASN A 134 -6.12 -21.64 -17.37
C ASN A 134 -5.92 -23.12 -16.96
N VAL A 135 -6.93 -23.73 -16.33
CA VAL A 135 -6.94 -25.16 -15.96
C VAL A 135 -6.84 -26.05 -17.20
N ALA A 136 -5.88 -26.98 -17.19
CA ALA A 136 -5.59 -27.90 -18.29
C ALA A 136 -5.72 -29.37 -17.85
N SER A 137 -5.95 -30.27 -18.81
CA SER A 137 -5.97 -31.71 -18.52
C SER A 137 -4.58 -32.26 -18.27
N GLU A 138 -4.47 -33.29 -17.43
CA GLU A 138 -3.20 -33.94 -17.05
C GLU A 138 -2.39 -34.37 -18.29
N PHE A 139 -3.05 -34.98 -19.28
CA PHE A 139 -2.44 -35.36 -20.57
C PHE A 139 -1.82 -34.19 -21.34
N GLN A 140 -2.47 -33.01 -21.36
CA GLN A 140 -1.93 -31.82 -22.00
C GLN A 140 -0.70 -31.29 -21.26
N LEU A 141 -0.72 -31.32 -19.92
CA LEU A 141 0.39 -30.88 -19.09
C LEU A 141 1.61 -31.80 -19.24
N GLU A 142 1.41 -33.11 -19.33
CA GLU A 142 2.48 -34.08 -19.62
C GLU A 142 3.06 -33.90 -21.03
N HIS A 143 2.22 -33.64 -22.03
CA HIS A 143 2.68 -33.33 -23.39
C HIS A 143 3.53 -32.04 -23.43
N LEU A 144 3.09 -30.96 -22.76
CA LEU A 144 3.85 -29.72 -22.67
C LEU A 144 5.15 -29.88 -21.87
N ALA A 145 5.14 -30.70 -20.81
CA ALA A 145 6.32 -30.99 -20.01
C ALA A 145 7.38 -31.80 -20.79
N THR A 146 6.95 -32.80 -21.58
CA THR A 146 7.85 -33.60 -22.42
C THR A 146 8.41 -32.78 -23.60
N GLN A 147 7.58 -31.93 -24.24
CA GLN A 147 8.05 -30.98 -25.25
C GLN A 147 9.12 -30.03 -24.67
N TRP A 148 8.87 -29.44 -23.51
CA TRP A 148 9.79 -28.52 -22.83
C TRP A 148 11.14 -29.18 -22.47
N LEU A 149 11.13 -30.43 -22.00
CA LEU A 149 12.36 -31.19 -21.74
C LEU A 149 13.17 -31.40 -23.02
N ASN A 150 12.52 -31.80 -24.11
CA ASN A 150 13.18 -31.99 -25.41
C ASN A 150 13.81 -30.68 -25.92
N GLU A 151 13.08 -29.57 -25.88
CA GLU A 151 13.56 -28.25 -26.31
C GLU A 151 14.79 -27.79 -25.52
N ILE A 152 14.80 -27.98 -24.19
CA ILE A 152 15.93 -27.65 -23.33
C ILE A 152 17.16 -28.53 -23.62
N GLU A 153 16.95 -29.83 -23.87
CA GLU A 153 18.03 -30.80 -24.07
C GLU A 153 18.63 -30.73 -25.49
N ASP A 154 17.83 -30.46 -26.53
CA ASP A 154 18.32 -30.24 -27.91
C ASP A 154 19.24 -29.01 -28.02
N VAL A 155 18.93 -27.93 -27.30
CA VAL A 155 19.83 -26.77 -27.20
C VAL A 155 21.12 -27.14 -26.46
N GLY A 156 21.14 -28.21 -25.66
CA GLY A 156 22.32 -28.66 -24.91
C GLY A 156 23.32 -29.41 -25.79
N CYS A 157 22.83 -30.11 -26.81
CA CYS A 157 23.66 -30.81 -27.78
C CYS A 157 24.39 -29.88 -28.76
N ARG A 158 23.96 -28.61 -28.91
CA ARG A 158 24.59 -27.64 -29.83
C ARG A 158 25.80 -26.91 -29.24
N ASP A 159 25.81 -26.65 -27.93
CA ASP A 159 26.97 -26.03 -27.26
C ASP A 159 28.15 -27.01 -27.03
N GLY A 160 27.94 -28.31 -27.32
CA GLY A 160 28.89 -29.39 -26.97
C GLY A 160 29.85 -29.85 -28.07
N THR A 161 29.69 -29.42 -29.34
CA THR A 161 30.35 -30.07 -30.48
C THR A 161 31.44 -29.26 -31.20
N ASP A 162 31.60 -27.96 -30.91
CA ASP A 162 32.49 -27.08 -31.69
C ASP A 162 33.96 -27.01 -31.19
N ASN A 163 34.42 -27.99 -30.40
CA ASN A 163 35.74 -27.98 -29.77
C ASN A 163 36.61 -29.22 -30.02
N MET A 164 36.52 -29.85 -31.20
CA MET A 164 37.58 -30.72 -31.73
C MET A 164 37.61 -30.72 -33.27
N GLU A 165 38.46 -29.88 -33.87
CA GLU A 165 39.35 -30.23 -35.00
C GLU A 165 40.09 -28.99 -35.55
N GLN A 166 41.40 -28.88 -35.30
CA GLN A 166 42.45 -28.66 -36.32
C GLN A 166 43.84 -28.48 -35.68
N GLY A 167 44.80 -29.27 -36.15
CA GLY A 167 46.17 -29.28 -35.62
C GLY A 167 47.15 -28.44 -36.43
N GLN A 168 47.87 -27.55 -35.71
CA GLN A 168 49.26 -27.12 -35.89
C GLN A 168 49.88 -27.03 -37.31
N GLN A 169 50.42 -25.84 -37.63
CA GLN A 169 51.82 -25.73 -38.04
C GLN A 169 52.48 -24.40 -37.60
N LEU A 170 53.70 -24.51 -37.07
CA LEU A 170 54.63 -23.47 -36.56
C LEU A 170 55.37 -22.80 -37.74
N SER A 171 56.04 -21.62 -37.72
CA SER A 171 56.40 -20.52 -36.78
C SER A 171 57.17 -19.44 -37.64
N PRO A 172 57.94 -18.42 -37.15
CA PRO A 172 58.19 -17.88 -35.79
C PRO A 172 58.13 -16.32 -35.65
N LEU A 173 58.39 -15.83 -34.43
CA LEU A 173 58.46 -14.43 -33.96
C LEU A 173 59.69 -13.63 -34.46
N PRO A 174 59.70 -12.29 -34.27
CA PRO A 174 60.58 -11.72 -33.23
C PRO A 174 59.98 -10.56 -32.38
N LEU A 175 60.66 -10.26 -31.26
CA LEU A 175 60.52 -9.11 -30.34
C LEU A 175 61.84 -8.26 -30.37
N PRO A 176 62.11 -7.28 -29.47
CA PRO A 176 61.55 -5.91 -29.41
C PRO A 176 62.62 -4.78 -29.25
N GLN A 177 62.38 -3.54 -29.71
CA GLN A 177 63.19 -2.31 -29.40
C GLN A 177 62.26 -1.07 -29.49
N GLU A 178 62.09 -0.20 -28.46
CA GLU A 178 62.94 0.89 -27.89
C GLU A 178 62.81 2.27 -28.57
N GLY A 179 62.54 3.32 -27.77
CA GLY A 179 62.68 4.78 -28.10
C GLY A 179 61.59 5.41 -29.01
N GLU A 180 61.27 6.71 -28.97
CA GLU A 180 61.60 7.82 -28.05
C GLU A 180 60.50 8.91 -28.10
N LEU A 181 60.63 9.96 -27.26
CA LEU A 181 59.68 11.07 -27.07
C LEU A 181 59.45 11.96 -28.30
N HIS A 182 58.33 12.72 -28.31
CA HIS A 182 58.39 14.17 -28.50
C HIS A 182 57.15 14.93 -27.94
N GLN A 183 57.41 16.17 -27.52
CA GLN A 183 56.45 17.18 -27.01
C GLN A 183 55.65 17.80 -28.20
N GLY A 184 54.52 18.50 -28.04
CA GLY A 184 53.76 18.91 -26.85
C GLY A 184 52.75 20.03 -27.18
N SER A 185 52.36 20.80 -26.16
CA SER A 185 51.71 22.12 -26.23
C SER A 185 50.20 22.25 -26.47
N LEU A 186 49.58 22.92 -25.49
CA LEU A 186 48.28 23.55 -25.42
C LEU A 186 47.90 24.41 -26.64
N GLU A 187 46.60 24.60 -26.85
CA GLU A 187 46.05 25.97 -26.92
C GLU A 187 44.59 26.07 -26.43
N ARG A 188 44.20 27.27 -25.98
CA ARG A 188 42.85 27.64 -25.51
C ARG A 188 42.19 28.56 -26.53
N SER A 189 40.86 28.51 -26.66
CA SER A 189 40.10 29.71 -27.02
C SER A 189 38.72 29.77 -26.35
N ARG A 190 38.34 30.98 -25.94
CA ARG A 190 37.00 31.41 -25.48
C ARG A 190 36.57 32.56 -26.39
N THR A 191 35.27 32.70 -26.63
CA THR A 191 34.63 34.00 -26.91
C THR A 191 33.18 34.02 -26.43
N ASP A 192 32.84 34.98 -25.56
CA ASP A 192 31.47 35.49 -25.33
C ASP A 192 31.02 36.32 -26.58
N SER A 193 29.82 36.89 -26.78
CA SER A 193 28.56 37.13 -26.01
C SER A 193 27.41 37.36 -27.05
N GLY A 194 26.11 37.48 -26.75
CA GLY A 194 25.35 37.40 -25.50
C GLY A 194 24.31 38.54 -25.35
N SER A 195 23.00 38.27 -25.55
CA SER A 195 21.91 39.26 -25.35
C SER A 195 20.63 38.65 -24.73
N VAL A 196 19.89 39.48 -23.97
CA VAL A 196 18.64 39.19 -23.22
C VAL A 196 17.54 40.14 -23.75
N PRO A 197 16.22 39.89 -23.58
CA PRO A 197 15.57 40.29 -22.30
C PRO A 197 14.32 39.48 -21.85
N PHE A 198 13.90 39.77 -20.61
CA PHE A 198 12.61 39.52 -19.93
C PHE A 198 12.30 38.18 -19.21
N SER A 199 12.14 38.33 -17.89
CA SER A 199 11.56 37.39 -16.90
C SER A 199 10.06 37.69 -16.68
N PRO A 200 9.31 36.90 -15.87
CA PRO A 200 9.38 37.07 -14.41
C PRO A 200 9.29 35.78 -13.54
N LEU A 201 10.19 35.72 -12.55
CA LEU A 201 9.97 35.32 -11.15
C LEU A 201 9.15 34.05 -10.83
N SER A 202 9.85 32.94 -10.57
CA SER A 202 9.35 31.81 -9.77
C SER A 202 10.48 31.13 -8.97
N ALA A 203 10.95 31.77 -7.89
CA ALA A 203 12.05 31.24 -7.06
C ALA A 203 12.11 31.78 -5.61
N ILE A 204 11.06 31.57 -4.79
CA ILE A 204 11.16 31.69 -3.32
C ILE A 204 10.37 30.55 -2.65
N CYS A 205 11.02 29.39 -2.47
CA CYS A 205 10.66 28.35 -1.47
C CYS A 205 11.70 27.21 -1.45
N SER A 206 12.97 27.53 -1.17
CA SER A 206 14.08 26.55 -1.21
C SER A 206 14.98 26.51 0.03
N GLU A 207 14.88 27.45 0.98
CA GLU A 207 15.96 27.68 1.96
C GLU A 207 15.67 27.27 3.42
N GLU A 208 14.41 27.21 3.87
CA GLU A 208 14.11 26.94 5.31
C GLU A 208 14.10 25.46 5.71
N ARG A 209 14.47 24.53 4.81
CA ARG A 209 14.70 23.11 5.16
C ARG A 209 16.16 22.69 5.31
N ARG A 210 17.12 23.64 5.23
CA ARG A 210 18.56 23.32 5.31
C ARG A 210 19.18 23.44 6.71
N ASN A 211 18.52 24.09 7.67
CA ASN A 211 19.01 24.19 9.06
C ASN A 211 18.27 23.23 10.01
N ARG A 212 18.68 21.95 10.01
CA ARG A 212 18.59 21.12 11.22
C ARG A 212 20.00 20.65 11.58
N CYS A 213 20.41 20.95 12.82
CA CYS A 213 21.78 20.77 13.28
C CYS A 213 22.23 19.31 13.26
N SER A 214 23.51 19.13 12.92
CA SER A 214 24.23 17.88 13.08
C SER A 214 24.41 17.52 14.56
N PHE A 215 23.72 16.48 15.02
CA PHE A 215 24.07 15.76 16.24
C PHE A 215 24.27 14.27 15.94
N SER A 216 25.11 13.62 16.74
CA SER A 216 25.97 12.53 16.29
C SER A 216 25.26 11.21 15.95
N HIS A 217 25.62 10.64 14.80
CA HIS A 217 25.48 9.21 14.54
C HIS A 217 26.20 8.36 15.61
N LYS A 218 25.48 7.43 16.25
CA LYS A 218 25.99 6.17 16.82
C LYS A 218 24.83 5.22 17.08
N ALA A 219 25.10 3.91 16.97
CA ALA A 219 24.15 2.79 16.95
C ALA A 219 23.21 2.74 15.72
N LEU A 220 22.95 1.59 15.08
CA LEU A 220 23.55 0.24 15.24
C LEU A 220 23.46 -0.47 13.87
N GLN A 221 24.56 -1.05 13.39
CA GLN A 221 24.48 -2.10 12.37
C GLN A 221 23.99 -3.37 13.07
N VAL A 222 22.85 -3.92 12.65
CA VAL A 222 22.50 -5.30 13.01
C VAL A 222 22.07 -6.04 11.75
N ARG A 223 22.88 -7.03 11.35
CA ARG A 223 22.46 -8.09 10.43
C ARG A 223 21.75 -9.14 11.27
N PHE A 224 20.48 -9.38 11.00
CA PHE A 224 19.74 -10.50 11.58
C PHE A 224 19.54 -11.58 10.52
N ASN A 225 20.18 -12.74 10.72
CA ASN A 225 19.73 -13.99 10.11
C ASN A 225 18.47 -14.43 10.85
N VAL A 226 17.41 -14.75 10.10
CA VAL A 226 16.16 -15.27 10.66
C VAL A 226 16.32 -16.79 10.84
N ASN A 227 16.16 -17.27 12.09
CA ASN A 227 16.06 -18.69 12.41
C ASN A 227 14.61 -19.04 12.77
N ASN A 228 14.20 -20.30 12.54
CA ASN A 228 12.81 -20.72 12.67
C ASN A 228 12.18 -20.54 14.07
N THR A 229 12.98 -20.45 15.13
CA THR A 229 12.52 -20.40 16.52
C THR A 229 11.67 -19.18 16.88
N GLU A 230 11.72 -18.09 16.12
CA GLU A 230 10.89 -16.89 16.35
C GLU A 230 9.44 -17.06 15.85
N ARG A 231 9.14 -18.09 15.06
CA ARG A 231 7.77 -18.39 14.60
C ARG A 231 6.97 -19.13 15.66
N ASP A 232 7.57 -20.14 16.28
CA ASP A 232 6.91 -21.00 17.26
C ASP A 232 6.52 -20.19 18.52
N SER A 233 7.34 -19.21 18.91
CA SER A 233 7.04 -18.29 20.01
C SER A 233 5.82 -17.39 19.76
N ILE A 234 5.39 -17.18 18.51
CA ILE A 234 4.16 -16.42 18.22
C ILE A 234 2.92 -17.29 18.43
N VAL A 235 3.03 -18.60 18.16
CA VAL A 235 1.92 -19.57 18.30
C VAL A 235 1.67 -19.94 19.76
N GLU A 236 2.73 -20.09 20.57
CA GLU A 236 2.57 -20.34 22.02
C GLU A 236 1.95 -19.14 22.76
N LEU A 237 2.16 -17.91 22.28
CA LEU A 237 1.55 -16.72 22.85
C LEU A 237 0.02 -16.72 22.68
N ASP A 238 -0.51 -17.01 21.47
CA ASP A 238 -1.96 -17.10 21.23
C ASP A 238 -2.63 -18.16 22.12
N ALA A 239 -2.00 -19.33 22.32
CA ALA A 239 -2.54 -20.39 23.17
C ALA A 239 -2.64 -20.01 24.66
N THR A 240 -1.77 -19.13 25.16
CA THR A 240 -1.87 -18.63 26.55
C THR A 240 -2.97 -17.58 26.73
N PHE A 241 -3.35 -16.85 25.67
CA PHE A 241 -4.39 -15.81 25.75
C PHE A 241 -5.80 -16.36 25.95
N GLU A 242 -6.11 -17.58 25.48
CA GLU A 242 -7.45 -18.17 25.64
C GLU A 242 -7.78 -18.60 27.09
N ALA A 243 -6.76 -18.77 27.95
CA ALA A 243 -6.94 -19.17 29.33
C ALA A 243 -7.34 -17.99 30.24
N ASP A 244 -6.62 -16.87 30.14
CA ASP A 244 -6.80 -15.70 30.99
C ASP A 244 -8.16 -14.98 30.75
N ASP A 245 -8.69 -15.05 29.53
CA ASP A 245 -9.99 -14.46 29.15
C ASP A 245 -11.19 -15.09 29.91
N ARG A 246 -11.01 -16.25 30.56
CA ARG A 246 -12.06 -16.87 31.41
C ARG A 246 -12.09 -16.36 32.84
N GLU A 247 -10.97 -15.92 33.41
CA GLU A 247 -10.92 -15.39 34.78
C GLU A 247 -11.17 -13.87 34.83
N ALA A 248 -10.77 -13.12 33.79
CA ALA A 248 -10.95 -11.67 33.74
C ALA A 248 -12.43 -11.21 33.63
N ALA A 249 -13.36 -12.11 33.29
CA ALA A 249 -14.77 -11.77 33.05
C ALA A 249 -15.60 -11.54 34.34
N ASP A 250 -15.18 -12.09 35.48
CA ASP A 250 -16.02 -12.18 36.69
C ASP A 250 -15.61 -11.20 37.82
N ALA A 251 -14.53 -10.44 37.62
CA ALA A 251 -13.97 -9.55 38.64
C ALA A 251 -13.70 -8.13 38.12
N LEU A 252 -14.73 -7.26 38.12
CA LEU A 252 -14.69 -5.80 38.43
C LEU A 252 -16.00 -5.08 38.03
N GLY A 253 -17.05 -5.24 38.84
CA GLY A 253 -18.33 -4.56 38.63
C GLY A 253 -18.42 -3.14 39.20
N VAL A 254 -17.80 -2.11 38.56
CA VAL A 254 -18.15 -0.69 38.78
C VAL A 254 -18.03 0.18 37.49
N GLY A 255 -19.16 0.35 36.79
CA GLY A 255 -19.65 1.61 36.17
C GLY A 255 -18.81 2.47 35.20
N ILE A 256 -19.23 2.48 33.91
CA ILE A 256 -19.38 3.71 33.10
C ILE A 256 -20.71 3.63 32.31
N PRO A 257 -21.62 4.63 32.37
CA PRO A 257 -22.82 4.64 31.52
C PRO A 257 -22.45 4.95 30.06
N GLY A 258 -22.94 4.13 29.12
CA GLY A 258 -22.74 4.35 27.67
C GLY A 258 -21.70 3.45 27.00
N VAL A 259 -21.12 2.46 27.70
CA VAL A 259 -20.28 1.43 27.07
C VAL A 259 -21.15 0.54 26.17
N GLN A 260 -21.17 0.85 24.87
CA GLN A 260 -21.69 -0.08 23.88
C GLN A 260 -20.74 -1.28 23.79
N SER A 261 -21.16 -2.41 24.37
CA SER A 261 -20.57 -3.70 24.03
C SER A 261 -20.81 -3.94 22.54
N LEU A 262 -19.76 -3.73 21.74
CA LEU A 262 -19.73 -4.08 20.32
C LEU A 262 -20.09 -5.56 20.20
N ARG A 263 -21.34 -5.84 19.83
CA ARG A 263 -21.77 -7.20 19.51
C ARG A 263 -20.90 -7.67 18.34
N ARG A 264 -20.14 -8.74 18.57
CA ARG A 264 -19.43 -9.47 17.52
C ARG A 264 -20.47 -9.74 16.43
N ALA A 265 -20.24 -9.26 15.21
CA ALA A 265 -20.83 -9.94 14.05
C ALA A 265 -20.43 -11.41 14.19
N PRO A 266 -21.34 -12.38 13.98
CA PRO A 266 -21.09 -13.78 14.34
C PRO A 266 -19.73 -14.18 13.78
N SER A 267 -18.79 -14.46 14.69
CA SER A 267 -17.46 -14.86 14.29
C SER A 267 -17.59 -16.08 13.41
N ARG A 268 -16.81 -16.07 12.32
CA ARG A 268 -16.28 -17.25 11.63
C ARG A 268 -16.69 -18.52 12.37
N ARG A 269 -17.61 -19.29 11.80
CA ARG A 269 -17.74 -20.68 12.23
C ARG A 269 -16.33 -21.25 12.10
N GLU A 270 -15.84 -21.84 13.18
CA GLU A 270 -14.83 -22.87 13.13
C GLU A 270 -15.49 -24.07 12.43
N GLU A 271 -15.74 -23.91 11.13
CA GLU A 271 -15.60 -25.04 10.23
C GLU A 271 -14.10 -25.30 10.25
N GLU A 272 -13.73 -26.49 10.72
CA GLU A 272 -12.39 -27.05 10.59
C GLU A 272 -12.18 -27.19 9.08
N ASP A 273 -11.73 -26.10 8.46
CA ASP A 273 -11.28 -26.08 7.08
C ASP A 273 -10.04 -26.98 7.03
N ASP A 274 -10.28 -28.28 6.81
CA ASP A 274 -9.32 -29.18 6.17
C ASP A 274 -8.64 -28.34 5.08
N GLU A 275 -7.32 -28.16 5.16
CA GLU A 275 -6.57 -27.51 4.09
C GLU A 275 -6.70 -28.37 2.83
N GLN A 276 -7.77 -28.14 2.07
CA GLN A 276 -7.94 -28.60 0.71
C GLN A 276 -6.91 -27.82 -0.09
N THR A 277 -5.67 -28.33 -0.06
CA THR A 277 -4.54 -27.79 -0.81
C THR A 277 -4.98 -27.61 -2.26
N ALA A 278 -5.34 -26.37 -2.61
CA ALA A 278 -5.94 -26.05 -3.89
C ALA A 278 -4.96 -26.43 -4.98
N ASP A 279 -5.26 -27.50 -5.72
CA ASP A 279 -4.41 -27.99 -6.78
C ASP A 279 -4.67 -27.15 -8.04
N PHE A 280 -3.61 -26.64 -8.64
CA PHE A 280 -3.64 -25.75 -9.79
C PHE A 280 -2.98 -26.45 -11.00
N PRO A 281 -3.66 -27.41 -11.66
CA PRO A 281 -3.19 -28.04 -12.89
C PRO A 281 -3.34 -27.06 -14.06
N VAL A 282 -2.40 -26.13 -14.17
CA VAL A 282 -2.52 -24.92 -15.00
C VAL A 282 -1.55 -24.92 -16.17
N CYS A 283 -2.01 -24.45 -17.34
CA CYS A 283 -1.14 -24.14 -18.48
C CYS A 283 -0.31 -22.88 -18.18
N ILE A 284 0.95 -23.07 -17.79
CA ILE A 284 1.80 -22.04 -17.19
C ILE A 284 2.02 -20.81 -18.08
N ASP A 285 2.26 -20.98 -19.38
CA ASP A 285 2.53 -19.84 -20.27
C ASP A 285 1.28 -18.98 -20.49
N ALA A 286 0.13 -19.61 -20.74
CA ALA A 286 -1.16 -18.93 -20.87
C ALA A 286 -1.57 -18.24 -19.55
N PHE A 287 -1.29 -18.88 -18.41
CA PHE A 287 -1.50 -18.30 -17.08
C PHE A 287 -0.67 -17.03 -16.84
N PHE A 288 0.62 -17.02 -17.20
CA PHE A 288 1.44 -15.82 -17.03
C PHE A 288 0.97 -14.67 -17.93
N ASP A 289 0.56 -14.97 -19.17
CA ASP A 289 0.05 -13.95 -20.09
C ASP A 289 -1.29 -13.38 -19.60
N SER A 290 -2.24 -14.24 -19.21
CA SER A 290 -3.52 -13.87 -18.58
C SER A 290 -3.32 -13.03 -17.30
N LEU A 291 -2.42 -13.45 -16.40
CA LEU A 291 -2.13 -12.73 -15.17
C LEU A 291 -1.53 -11.34 -15.44
N LEU A 292 -0.57 -11.23 -16.35
CA LEU A 292 0.07 -9.96 -16.69
C LEU A 292 -0.92 -8.99 -17.37
N GLU A 293 -1.83 -9.49 -18.20
CA GLU A 293 -2.94 -8.71 -18.77
C GLU A 293 -3.91 -8.24 -17.67
N ALA A 294 -4.36 -9.13 -16.79
CA ALA A 294 -5.25 -8.80 -15.68
C ALA A 294 -4.65 -7.77 -14.72
N MET A 295 -3.35 -7.88 -14.41
CA MET A 295 -2.63 -6.86 -13.63
C MET A 295 -2.51 -5.52 -14.35
N ALA A 296 -2.39 -5.50 -15.68
CA ALA A 296 -2.36 -4.27 -16.47
C ALA A 296 -3.74 -3.58 -16.53
N VAL A 297 -4.83 -4.36 -16.63
CA VAL A 297 -6.20 -3.86 -16.52
C VAL A 297 -6.42 -3.25 -15.13
N PHE A 298 -6.08 -3.98 -14.06
CA PHE A 298 -6.21 -3.49 -12.68
C PHE A 298 -5.40 -2.21 -12.41
N ALA A 299 -4.22 -2.06 -13.02
CA ALA A 299 -3.46 -0.81 -12.96
C ALA A 299 -4.20 0.37 -13.60
N GLY A 300 -4.84 0.14 -14.75
CA GLY A 300 -5.70 1.12 -15.42
C GLY A 300 -6.91 1.51 -14.57
N ASP A 301 -7.58 0.53 -13.97
CA ASP A 301 -8.72 0.75 -13.07
C ASP A 301 -8.32 1.58 -11.85
N MET A 302 -7.19 1.26 -11.21
CA MET A 302 -6.66 2.02 -10.07
C MET A 302 -6.37 3.50 -10.41
N GLU A 303 -5.93 3.81 -11.63
CA GLU A 303 -5.80 5.19 -12.12
C GLU A 303 -7.14 5.83 -12.53
N GLY A 304 -8.16 5.01 -12.79
CA GLY A 304 -9.54 5.39 -13.13
C GLY A 304 -10.41 5.75 -11.93
N MET A 305 -10.36 4.97 -10.84
CA MET A 305 -11.28 5.02 -9.69
C MET A 305 -11.56 6.45 -9.17
N CYS A 306 -10.51 7.26 -8.98
CA CYS A 306 -10.68 8.64 -8.50
C CYS A 306 -11.48 9.52 -9.47
N LYS A 307 -11.35 9.32 -10.79
CA LYS A 307 -12.08 10.07 -11.83
C LYS A 307 -13.56 9.69 -11.81
N GLU A 308 -13.86 8.40 -11.68
CA GLU A 308 -15.23 7.85 -11.62
C GLU A 308 -15.97 8.31 -10.37
N LEU A 309 -15.31 8.30 -9.21
CA LEU A 309 -15.82 8.88 -7.98
C LEU A 309 -16.15 10.37 -8.17
N CYS A 310 -15.24 11.14 -8.76
CA CYS A 310 -15.44 12.56 -9.02
C CYS A 310 -16.55 12.84 -10.05
N ALA A 311 -16.82 11.92 -10.99
CA ALA A 311 -17.92 12.06 -11.95
C ALA A 311 -19.31 12.02 -11.30
N ARG A 312 -19.43 11.51 -10.06
CA ARG A 312 -20.68 11.50 -9.29
C ARG A 312 -20.94 12.81 -8.53
N ALA A 313 -19.92 13.64 -8.31
CA ALA A 313 -20.03 14.87 -7.53
C ALA A 313 -21.16 15.85 -7.96
N PRO A 314 -21.42 16.08 -9.27
CA PRO A 314 -22.51 16.96 -9.69
C PRO A 314 -23.92 16.43 -9.38
N ARG A 315 -24.07 15.14 -9.04
CA ARG A 315 -25.36 14.53 -8.66
C ARG A 315 -25.65 14.62 -7.17
N GLN A 316 -24.60 14.62 -6.34
CA GLN A 316 -24.72 14.59 -4.87
C GLN A 316 -24.60 15.98 -4.22
N LEU A 317 -23.99 16.94 -4.92
CA LEU A 317 -23.89 18.34 -4.50
C LEU A 317 -24.90 19.21 -5.27
N HIS A 318 -25.54 20.15 -4.57
CA HIS A 318 -26.53 21.05 -5.13
C HIS A 318 -26.23 22.51 -4.80
N THR A 319 -26.78 23.44 -5.58
CA THR A 319 -26.54 24.89 -5.44
C THR A 319 -26.96 25.46 -4.08
N THR A 320 -27.95 24.83 -3.43
CA THR A 320 -28.44 25.20 -2.10
C THR A 320 -27.59 24.64 -0.96
N ASP A 321 -26.57 23.82 -1.23
CA ASP A 321 -25.82 23.14 -0.19
C ASP A 321 -24.81 24.04 0.52
N VAL A 322 -24.76 23.86 1.84
CA VAL A 322 -23.67 24.31 2.71
C VAL A 322 -22.95 23.05 3.18
N VAL A 323 -21.80 22.77 2.58
CA VAL A 323 -21.02 21.55 2.83
C VAL A 323 -19.92 21.85 3.83
N ILE A 324 -19.80 21.06 4.90
CA ILE A 324 -18.67 21.12 5.82
C ILE A 324 -17.70 19.94 5.59
N THR A 325 -16.41 20.24 5.58
CA THR A 325 -15.29 19.28 5.44
C THR A 325 -14.21 19.60 6.47
N ILE A 326 -13.34 18.64 6.78
CA ILE A 326 -12.16 18.84 7.62
C ILE A 326 -10.85 18.61 6.85
N GLY A 327 -9.86 19.45 7.12
CA GLY A 327 -8.52 19.38 6.56
C GLY A 327 -8.49 19.51 5.03
N CYS A 328 -7.59 18.77 4.39
CA CYS A 328 -7.42 18.78 2.94
C CYS A 328 -7.11 17.37 2.41
N SER A 329 -8.15 16.69 1.92
CA SER A 329 -8.00 15.42 1.20
C SER A 329 -8.00 15.65 -0.31
N ASN A 330 -7.01 15.09 -1.03
CA ASN A 330 -6.93 15.18 -2.50
C ASN A 330 -8.20 14.61 -3.16
N THR A 331 -8.82 13.57 -2.58
CA THR A 331 -10.08 13.01 -3.09
C THR A 331 -11.20 14.03 -2.99
N ILE A 332 -11.33 14.73 -1.86
CA ILE A 332 -12.35 15.77 -1.63
C ILE A 332 -12.11 17.00 -2.51
N GLN A 333 -10.85 17.41 -2.66
CA GLN A 333 -10.42 18.46 -3.59
C GLN A 333 -10.88 18.17 -5.02
N TYR A 334 -10.53 17.00 -5.59
CA TYR A 334 -10.96 16.65 -6.95
C TYR A 334 -12.48 16.50 -7.06
N TYR A 335 -13.13 15.98 -6.04
CA TYR A 335 -14.58 15.81 -5.99
C TYR A 335 -15.30 17.18 -6.06
N PHE A 336 -14.92 18.14 -5.21
CA PHE A 336 -15.46 19.51 -5.27
C PHE A 336 -15.16 20.20 -6.60
N LEU A 337 -13.92 20.10 -7.11
CA LEU A 337 -13.54 20.69 -8.40
C LEU A 337 -14.31 20.09 -9.58
N SER A 338 -14.73 18.83 -9.49
CA SER A 338 -15.57 18.17 -10.49
C SER A 338 -16.98 18.78 -10.52
N ALA A 339 -17.59 18.97 -9.34
CA ALA A 339 -18.89 19.64 -9.22
C ALA A 339 -18.85 21.10 -9.70
N LEU A 340 -17.80 21.86 -9.36
CA LEU A 340 -17.63 23.25 -9.79
C LEU A 340 -17.44 23.36 -11.31
N LYS A 341 -16.73 22.41 -11.95
CA LYS A 341 -16.61 22.32 -13.42
C LYS A 341 -17.91 21.98 -14.11
N ALA A 342 -18.80 21.25 -13.44
CA ALA A 342 -20.19 21.04 -13.88
C ALA A 342 -21.11 22.24 -13.57
N HIS A 343 -20.55 23.41 -13.23
CA HIS A 343 -21.25 24.65 -12.90
C HIS A 343 -22.17 24.61 -11.67
N VAL A 344 -22.03 23.62 -10.78
CA VAL A 344 -22.75 23.59 -9.50
C VAL A 344 -22.06 24.55 -8.51
N ARG A 345 -22.78 25.58 -8.06
CA ARG A 345 -22.27 26.64 -7.16
C ARG A 345 -22.76 26.43 -5.73
N PHE A 346 -21.93 25.90 -4.84
CA PHE A 346 -22.29 25.60 -3.44
C PHE A 346 -21.37 26.32 -2.44
N LYS A 347 -21.77 26.37 -1.18
CA LYS A 347 -20.96 26.93 -0.08
C LYS A 347 -20.15 25.84 0.60
N VAL A 348 -18.91 26.15 0.96
CA VAL A 348 -17.99 25.21 1.62
C VAL A 348 -17.44 25.82 2.91
N ILE A 349 -17.59 25.10 4.01
CA ILE A 349 -16.93 25.37 5.28
C ILE A 349 -15.80 24.35 5.44
N ILE A 350 -14.57 24.83 5.53
CA ILE A 350 -13.38 24.00 5.72
C ILE A 350 -12.89 24.19 7.15
N LEU A 351 -12.97 23.14 7.94
CA LEU A 351 -12.30 23.06 9.23
C LEU A 351 -10.80 22.81 9.00
N GLU A 352 -9.93 23.50 9.74
CA GLU A 352 -8.51 23.56 9.42
C GLU A 352 -7.78 22.21 9.53
N GLY A 353 -8.23 21.33 10.43
CA GLY A 353 -7.65 20.00 10.66
C GLY A 353 -6.40 20.02 11.52
N ALA A 354 -6.42 20.70 12.66
CA ALA A 354 -5.32 20.76 13.61
C ALA A 354 -4.97 19.36 14.16
N PRO A 355 -3.69 19.01 14.36
CA PRO A 355 -2.50 19.87 14.33
C PRO A 355 -1.84 20.01 12.95
N PHE A 356 -2.47 19.56 11.86
CA PHE A 356 -1.86 19.70 10.53
C PHE A 356 -1.74 21.18 10.13
N PRO A 357 -0.70 21.56 9.34
CA PRO A 357 -0.48 22.96 9.00
C PRO A 357 -1.65 23.61 8.24
N SER A 358 -2.21 24.69 8.79
CA SER A 358 -3.37 25.40 8.23
C SER A 358 -3.18 25.94 6.80
N HIS A 359 -1.93 26.09 6.33
CA HIS A 359 -1.67 26.44 4.93
C HIS A 359 -2.21 25.42 3.92
N VAL A 360 -2.39 24.15 4.32
CA VAL A 360 -2.88 23.09 3.43
C VAL A 360 -4.39 23.26 3.17
N SER A 361 -5.18 23.54 4.21
CA SER A 361 -6.62 23.84 4.11
C SER A 361 -6.87 25.24 3.50
N GLN A 362 -6.01 26.23 3.77
CA GLN A 362 -6.04 27.53 3.08
C GLN A 362 -5.79 27.40 1.56
N ARG A 363 -4.87 26.52 1.12
CA ARG A 363 -4.62 26.27 -0.31
C ARG A 363 -5.84 25.66 -0.99
N LEU A 364 -6.51 24.70 -0.34
CA LEU A 364 -7.78 24.14 -0.83
C LEU A 364 -8.84 25.25 -0.95
N ALA A 365 -8.94 26.14 0.04
CA ALA A 365 -9.88 27.26 0.00
C ALA A 365 -9.58 28.25 -1.14
N ALA A 366 -8.31 28.53 -1.42
CA ALA A 366 -7.90 29.38 -2.54
C ALA A 366 -8.32 28.77 -3.89
N GLU A 367 -7.97 27.51 -4.15
CA GLU A 367 -8.30 26.83 -5.41
C GLU A 367 -9.81 26.71 -5.65
N LEU A 368 -10.58 26.42 -4.60
CA LEU A 368 -12.04 26.37 -4.68
C LEU A 368 -12.65 27.76 -4.94
N ARG A 369 -12.10 28.84 -4.36
CA ARG A 369 -12.52 30.23 -4.64
C ARG A 369 -12.16 30.68 -6.06
N GLU A 370 -10.99 30.30 -6.58
CA GLU A 370 -10.61 30.54 -7.98
C GLU A 370 -11.57 29.85 -8.95
N ASN A 371 -12.04 28.65 -8.61
CA ASN A 371 -13.09 27.95 -9.34
C ASN A 371 -14.50 28.47 -9.03
N GLY A 372 -14.64 29.49 -8.17
CA GLY A 372 -15.87 30.23 -7.86
C GLY A 372 -16.83 29.55 -6.89
N ALA A 373 -16.33 28.82 -5.89
CA ALA A 373 -17.09 28.42 -4.71
C ALA A 373 -17.06 29.52 -3.63
N GLU A 374 -18.12 29.64 -2.81
CA GLU A 374 -18.08 30.46 -1.61
C GLU A 374 -17.46 29.64 -0.47
N VAL A 375 -16.22 29.97 -0.08
CA VAL A 375 -15.46 29.17 0.89
C VAL A 375 -15.10 29.95 2.14
N GLN A 376 -15.36 29.37 3.30
CA GLN A 376 -14.93 29.85 4.62
C GLN A 376 -13.98 28.82 5.25
N VAL A 377 -12.93 29.29 5.92
CA VAL A 377 -12.00 28.43 6.70
C VAL A 377 -12.17 28.78 8.17
N LEU A 378 -12.37 27.78 9.02
CA LEU A 378 -12.65 27.93 10.45
C LEU A 378 -11.78 26.98 11.28
N PRO A 379 -11.49 27.31 12.56
CA PRO A 379 -10.83 26.38 13.46
C PRO A 379 -11.78 25.23 13.84
N ASP A 380 -11.21 24.05 14.11
CA ASP A 380 -11.97 22.83 14.38
C ASP A 380 -12.92 22.96 15.61
N SER A 381 -12.58 23.84 16.55
CA SER A 381 -13.44 24.20 17.69
C SER A 381 -14.79 24.82 17.31
N SER A 382 -14.90 25.43 16.13
CA SER A 382 -16.15 26.05 15.64
C SER A 382 -17.17 25.05 15.12
N THR A 383 -16.79 23.77 14.94
CA THR A 383 -17.61 22.69 14.35
C THR A 383 -19.04 22.67 14.87
N PHE A 384 -19.22 22.62 16.19
CA PHE A 384 -20.56 22.52 16.80
C PHE A 384 -21.40 23.80 16.60
N ALA A 385 -20.75 24.97 16.58
CA ALA A 385 -21.43 26.26 16.42
C ALA A 385 -21.95 26.50 15.00
N VAL A 386 -21.25 25.99 13.98
CA VAL A 386 -21.64 26.18 12.56
C VAL A 386 -22.48 25.03 11.99
N MET A 387 -22.49 23.87 12.63
CA MET A 387 -23.19 22.67 12.14
C MET A 387 -24.69 22.92 11.87
N GLY A 388 -25.37 23.74 12.68
CA GLY A 388 -26.78 24.09 12.48
C GLY A 388 -27.09 24.84 11.17
N ASN A 389 -26.07 25.38 10.48
CA ASN A 389 -26.19 26.01 9.16
C ASN A 389 -25.74 25.09 8.01
N CYS A 390 -25.26 23.88 8.30
CA CYS A 390 -24.71 22.95 7.32
C CYS A 390 -25.81 22.01 6.79
N THR A 391 -25.82 21.72 5.49
CA THR A 391 -26.77 20.79 4.87
C THR A 391 -26.19 19.39 4.68
N LYS A 392 -24.87 19.28 4.55
CA LYS A 392 -24.13 18.03 4.34
C LYS A 392 -22.76 18.10 5.00
N VAL A 393 -22.30 17.00 5.57
CA VAL A 393 -20.88 16.79 5.91
C VAL A 393 -20.26 15.95 4.80
N LEU A 394 -19.15 16.39 4.22
CA LEU A 394 -18.38 15.63 3.24
C LEU A 394 -16.97 15.39 3.78
N ILE A 395 -16.61 14.12 3.94
CA ILE A 395 -15.30 13.71 4.47
C ILE A 395 -14.64 12.67 3.57
N GLY A 396 -13.30 12.65 3.58
CA GLY A 396 -12.51 11.59 2.97
C GLY A 396 -12.09 10.56 4.01
N ALA A 397 -12.03 9.29 3.63
CA ALA A 397 -11.45 8.23 4.46
C ALA A 397 -9.98 7.99 4.08
N GLU A 398 -9.15 7.58 5.05
CA GLU A 398 -7.89 6.90 4.77
C GLU A 398 -8.15 5.43 4.40
N SER A 399 -8.96 4.74 5.22
CA SER A 399 -9.45 3.39 4.97
C SER A 399 -10.85 3.20 5.58
N VAL A 400 -11.63 2.28 5.02
CA VAL A 400 -12.94 1.85 5.55
C VAL A 400 -12.79 0.41 6.03
N LEU A 401 -13.27 0.11 7.23
CA LEU A 401 -13.17 -1.21 7.85
C LEU A 401 -14.39 -2.09 7.51
N ALA A 402 -14.26 -3.41 7.65
CA ALA A 402 -15.31 -4.36 7.26
C ALA A 402 -16.65 -4.16 7.99
N ASN A 403 -16.63 -3.56 9.18
CA ASN A 403 -17.84 -3.20 9.92
C ASN A 403 -18.54 -1.91 9.44
N GLY A 404 -18.04 -1.28 8.37
CA GLY A 404 -18.55 -0.01 7.86
C GLY A 404 -18.17 1.22 8.69
N GLY A 405 -17.25 1.10 9.66
CA GLY A 405 -16.56 2.25 10.24
C GLY A 405 -15.39 2.70 9.37
N LEU A 406 -14.77 3.84 9.67
CA LEU A 406 -13.62 4.32 8.90
C LEU A 406 -12.48 4.84 9.76
N LEU A 407 -11.28 4.85 9.18
CA LEU A 407 -10.13 5.59 9.66
C LEU A 407 -10.06 6.91 8.88
N ALA A 408 -9.99 8.03 9.59
CA ALA A 408 -9.86 9.37 9.02
C ALA A 408 -8.83 10.20 9.79
N THR A 409 -8.51 11.37 9.22
CA THR A 409 -7.76 12.43 9.90
C THR A 409 -8.40 12.79 11.23
N ILE A 410 -7.57 13.09 12.23
CA ILE A 410 -8.01 13.62 13.54
C ILE A 410 -8.98 14.81 13.39
N GLY A 411 -9.99 14.89 14.27
CA GLY A 411 -11.07 15.88 14.26
C GLY A 411 -12.32 15.45 13.47
N THR A 412 -12.26 14.36 12.70
CA THR A 412 -13.40 13.82 11.95
C THR A 412 -14.47 13.18 12.87
N HIS A 413 -14.08 12.53 13.96
CA HIS A 413 -15.01 11.91 14.91
C HIS A 413 -15.91 12.95 15.60
N PRO A 414 -15.39 14.03 16.24
CA PRO A 414 -16.25 15.06 16.84
C PRO A 414 -17.10 15.80 15.79
N LEU A 415 -16.60 15.96 14.55
CA LEU A 415 -17.39 16.45 13.42
C LEU A 415 -18.61 15.56 13.13
N CYS A 416 -18.42 14.24 13.11
CA CYS A 416 -19.51 13.28 12.88
C CYS A 416 -20.49 13.18 14.06
N ILE A 417 -20.02 13.35 15.31
CA ILE A 417 -20.89 13.49 16.50
C ILE A 417 -21.77 14.73 16.36
N ALA A 418 -21.18 15.88 16.03
CA ALA A 418 -21.92 17.13 15.84
C ALA A 418 -22.94 16.98 14.70
N ALA A 419 -22.54 16.40 13.57
CA ALA A 419 -23.45 16.13 12.44
C ALA A 419 -24.67 15.31 12.88
N LYS A 420 -24.45 14.21 13.62
CA LYS A 420 -25.52 13.37 14.17
C LYS A 420 -26.44 14.11 15.15
N HIS A 421 -25.88 14.99 15.99
CA HIS A 421 -26.67 15.82 16.93
C HIS A 421 -27.61 16.79 16.18
N PHE A 422 -27.15 17.38 15.08
CA PHE A 422 -27.94 18.30 14.25
C PHE A 422 -28.71 17.61 13.11
N ALA A 423 -28.72 16.27 13.06
CA ALA A 423 -29.31 15.46 11.98
C ALA A 423 -28.80 15.78 10.56
N VAL A 424 -27.56 16.27 10.45
CA VAL A 424 -26.89 16.55 9.17
C VAL A 424 -26.29 15.24 8.62
N PRO A 425 -26.57 14.85 7.36
CA PRO A 425 -26.05 13.62 6.80
C PRO A 425 -24.53 13.68 6.56
N VAL A 426 -23.85 12.58 6.87
CA VAL A 426 -22.41 12.39 6.70
C VAL A 426 -22.14 11.53 5.46
N LEU A 427 -21.59 12.17 4.43
CA LEU A 427 -21.18 11.58 3.17
C LEU A 427 -19.66 11.34 3.17
N VAL A 428 -19.25 10.12 2.88
CA VAL A 428 -17.84 9.73 2.80
C VAL A 428 -17.47 9.47 1.34
N ALA A 429 -16.58 10.27 0.76
CA ALA A 429 -16.07 10.02 -0.58
C ALA A 429 -14.75 9.24 -0.52
N THR A 430 -14.76 8.01 -1.02
CA THR A 430 -13.63 7.07 -0.99
C THR A 430 -13.65 6.14 -2.20
N THR A 431 -12.52 5.52 -2.54
CA THR A 431 -12.48 4.45 -3.55
C THR A 431 -12.69 3.08 -2.90
N THR A 432 -13.16 2.07 -3.65
CA THR A 432 -13.34 0.70 -3.15
C THR A 432 -12.02 0.08 -2.70
N LEU A 433 -10.89 0.39 -3.36
CA LEU A 433 -9.54 -0.02 -2.95
C LEU A 433 -9.14 0.37 -1.50
N LYS A 434 -9.81 1.35 -0.88
CA LYS A 434 -9.58 1.74 0.52
C LYS A 434 -10.43 0.96 1.53
N MET A 435 -11.38 0.14 1.07
CA MET A 435 -12.20 -0.71 1.93
C MET A 435 -11.43 -1.99 2.27
N SER A 436 -11.39 -2.37 3.54
CA SER A 436 -10.49 -3.41 4.05
C SER A 436 -11.25 -4.47 4.84
N LEU A 437 -10.80 -5.73 4.74
CA LEU A 437 -11.36 -6.89 5.46
C LEU A 437 -11.24 -6.79 6.99
N TYR A 438 -10.31 -5.97 7.49
CA TYR A 438 -10.06 -5.87 8.92
C TYR A 438 -11.22 -5.25 9.70
N TYR A 439 -11.46 -5.80 10.87
CA TYR A 439 -12.32 -5.24 11.91
C TYR A 439 -11.52 -4.32 12.85
N PRO A 440 -12.19 -3.37 13.55
CA PRO A 440 -11.51 -2.44 14.44
C PRO A 440 -10.64 -3.10 15.53
N ARG A 441 -11.00 -4.31 15.99
CA ARG A 441 -10.30 -5.03 17.06
C ARG A 441 -9.00 -5.74 16.62
N ASP A 442 -8.79 -5.88 15.31
CA ASP A 442 -7.70 -6.66 14.74
C ASP A 442 -6.36 -5.98 15.01
N ILE A 443 -5.30 -6.76 15.23
CA ILE A 443 -4.01 -6.24 15.67
C ILE A 443 -3.45 -5.16 14.72
N HIS A 444 -3.65 -5.32 13.41
CA HIS A 444 -3.27 -4.34 12.39
C HIS A 444 -4.07 -3.03 12.48
N CYS A 445 -5.36 -3.08 12.81
CA CYS A 445 -6.17 -1.87 13.03
C CYS A 445 -5.85 -1.19 14.35
N THR A 446 -5.67 -1.95 15.45
CA THR A 446 -5.31 -1.38 16.76
C THR A 446 -3.86 -0.88 16.83
N SER A 447 -3.01 -1.35 15.91
CA SER A 447 -1.67 -0.82 15.64
C SER A 447 -1.76 0.56 14.97
N LEU A 448 -2.62 0.72 13.97
CA LEU A 448 -2.78 1.96 13.19
C LEU A 448 -3.61 3.05 13.89
N VAL A 449 -4.52 2.68 14.79
CA VAL A 449 -5.28 3.62 15.61
C VAL A 449 -5.36 3.09 17.03
N LYS A 450 -5.03 3.95 18.01
CA LYS A 450 -5.27 3.69 19.43
C LYS A 450 -6.78 3.78 19.72
N ILE A 451 -7.53 2.77 19.31
CA ILE A 451 -8.84 2.47 19.90
C ILE A 451 -8.55 2.17 21.37
N SER A 452 -9.15 2.93 22.29
CA SER A 452 -8.84 2.91 23.72
C SER A 452 -8.96 1.52 24.35
N ARG A 453 -7.88 0.74 24.28
CA ARG A 453 -7.50 -0.31 25.22
C ARG A 453 -6.66 0.35 26.30
N ALA A 454 -6.94 0.06 27.57
CA ALA A 454 -6.26 0.69 28.70
C ALA A 454 -4.75 0.36 28.73
N ASP A 455 -4.35 -0.83 28.25
CA ASP A 455 -3.06 -1.44 28.57
C ASP A 455 -2.12 -1.71 27.37
N ALA A 456 -2.38 -1.09 26.20
CA ALA A 456 -1.51 -1.24 25.03
C ALA A 456 -0.13 -0.57 25.24
N LYS A 457 0.86 -1.36 25.68
CA LYS A 457 2.20 -0.89 26.09
C LYS A 457 3.15 -0.45 24.97
N GLU A 458 2.89 -0.81 23.73
CA GLU A 458 3.68 -0.34 22.58
C GLU A 458 2.79 0.34 21.54
N ILE A 459 3.07 1.62 21.29
CA ILE A 459 2.33 2.48 20.37
C ILE A 459 3.15 2.62 19.08
N PRO A 460 2.61 2.24 17.92
CA PRO A 460 3.30 2.45 16.65
C PRO A 460 3.51 3.94 16.36
N TRP A 461 4.77 4.29 16.08
CA TRP A 461 5.22 5.68 15.90
C TRP A 461 4.42 6.46 14.84
N ASN A 462 3.82 5.80 13.86
CA ASN A 462 3.11 6.43 12.75
C ASN A 462 1.63 6.75 13.02
N THR A 463 1.06 6.30 14.14
CA THR A 463 -0.27 6.74 14.61
C THR A 463 -0.23 8.18 15.15
N TYR A 464 0.97 8.68 15.46
CA TYR A 464 1.22 9.99 16.01
C TYR A 464 2.01 10.87 15.02
N GLY A 465 1.56 12.11 14.84
CA GLY A 465 2.33 13.19 14.25
C GLY A 465 3.46 13.66 15.18
N SER A 466 4.20 14.68 14.77
CA SER A 466 5.28 15.21 15.60
C SER A 466 4.67 15.95 16.81
N PRO A 467 5.20 15.80 18.04
CA PRO A 467 4.74 16.58 19.19
C PRO A 467 4.89 18.10 18.98
N TYR A 468 5.85 18.51 18.15
CA TYR A 468 6.05 19.91 17.76
C TYR A 468 4.92 20.49 16.90
N ASP A 469 4.09 19.63 16.31
CA ASP A 469 2.93 20.05 15.52
C ASP A 469 1.80 20.53 16.44
N VAL A 470 1.74 20.01 17.68
CA VAL A 470 0.82 20.45 18.74
C VAL A 470 1.44 21.54 19.62
N LEU A 471 2.71 21.40 20.00
CA LEU A 471 3.43 22.38 20.83
C LEU A 471 4.79 22.74 20.21
N PRO A 472 4.89 23.85 19.45
CA PRO A 472 6.13 24.28 18.82
C PRO A 472 7.28 24.49 19.82
N ALA A 473 8.51 24.20 19.39
CA ALA A 473 9.70 24.26 20.24
C ALA A 473 9.97 25.65 20.87
N THR A 474 9.45 26.72 20.28
CA THR A 474 9.50 28.09 20.84
C THR A 474 8.80 28.22 22.19
N TYR A 475 7.85 27.35 22.52
CA TYR A 475 7.17 27.33 23.81
C TYR A 475 7.85 26.40 24.83
N TRP A 476 8.95 25.73 24.45
CA TRP A 476 9.61 24.72 25.27
C TRP A 476 10.47 25.31 26.41
N GLU A 477 10.89 26.57 26.29
CA GLU A 477 11.80 27.24 27.25
C GLU A 477 11.26 27.36 28.69
N ASN A 478 9.97 27.08 28.92
CA ASN A 478 9.35 27.06 30.25
C ASN A 478 8.95 25.65 30.74
N VAL A 479 9.18 24.60 29.96
CA VAL A 479 8.73 23.22 30.28
C VAL A 479 9.53 22.60 31.42
N GLU A 480 10.76 23.04 31.69
CA GLU A 480 11.58 22.56 32.83
C GLU A 480 10.92 22.80 34.21
N LYS A 481 9.93 23.69 34.29
CA LYS A 481 9.15 23.96 35.52
C LYS A 481 7.90 23.08 35.65
N ILE A 482 7.56 22.30 34.63
CA ILE A 482 6.37 21.45 34.57
C ILE A 482 6.82 20.02 34.84
N GLY A 483 6.57 19.51 36.05
CA GLY A 483 7.17 18.26 36.56
C GLY A 483 7.02 17.06 35.60
N PHE A 484 5.84 16.88 35.00
CA PHE A 484 5.61 15.92 33.92
C PHE A 484 4.59 16.48 32.93
N LEU A 485 4.91 16.46 31.63
CA LEU A 485 4.01 16.84 30.55
C LEU A 485 4.05 15.77 29.45
N THR A 486 2.91 15.15 29.16
CA THR A 486 2.77 14.18 28.06
C THR A 486 1.99 14.83 26.92
N ILE A 487 2.60 14.92 25.74
CA ILE A 487 2.01 15.55 24.55
C ILE A 487 1.59 14.45 23.58
N ASN A 488 0.29 14.42 23.27
CA ASN A 488 -0.31 13.48 22.34
C ASN A 488 -0.69 14.22 21.06
N SER A 489 -0.08 13.84 19.93
CA SER A 489 -0.38 14.34 18.59
C SER A 489 -0.92 13.21 17.70
N PRO A 490 -2.14 12.68 17.90
CA PRO A 490 -2.68 11.62 17.06
C PRO A 490 -2.93 12.15 15.64
N ALA A 491 -2.50 11.42 14.61
CA ALA A 491 -2.69 11.79 13.20
C ALA A 491 -4.03 11.30 12.64
N THR A 492 -4.46 10.11 13.09
CA THR A 492 -5.64 9.40 12.61
C THR A 492 -6.55 8.99 13.78
N GLU A 493 -7.84 8.83 13.51
CA GLU A 493 -8.81 8.32 14.47
C GLU A 493 -9.86 7.43 13.82
N TYR A 494 -10.58 6.66 14.65
CA TYR A 494 -11.67 5.79 14.23
C TYR A 494 -13.01 6.51 14.31
N VAL A 495 -13.76 6.52 13.22
CA VAL A 495 -15.16 6.99 13.18
C VAL A 495 -16.08 5.76 13.04
N PRO A 496 -16.99 5.53 13.99
CA PRO A 496 -17.83 4.34 13.99
C PRO A 496 -19.00 4.45 12.98
N PRO A 497 -19.50 3.31 12.46
CA PRO A 497 -20.48 3.26 11.36
C PRO A 497 -21.78 4.02 11.64
N GLU A 498 -22.21 4.11 12.90
CA GLU A 498 -23.49 4.72 13.29
C GLU A 498 -23.49 6.24 13.22
N LEU A 499 -22.37 6.87 12.87
CA LEU A 499 -22.28 8.31 12.55
C LEU A 499 -22.28 8.58 11.04
N ILE A 500 -22.23 7.54 10.20
CA ILE A 500 -22.01 7.64 8.75
C ILE A 500 -23.34 7.37 8.02
N THR A 501 -23.69 8.24 7.07
CA THR A 501 -24.94 8.09 6.31
C THR A 501 -24.72 7.32 5.01
N LEU A 502 -23.69 7.67 4.25
CA LEU A 502 -23.47 7.12 2.91
C LEU A 502 -21.99 7.14 2.52
N TYR A 503 -21.54 6.10 1.83
CA TYR A 503 -20.27 6.03 1.11
C TYR A 503 -20.49 6.26 -0.38
N ALA A 504 -19.93 7.34 -0.92
CA ALA A 504 -19.81 7.53 -2.36
C ALA A 504 -18.51 6.87 -2.85
N THR A 505 -18.62 5.96 -3.83
CA THR A 505 -17.47 5.25 -4.41
C THR A 505 -17.37 5.42 -5.93
N ASN A 506 -16.32 4.83 -6.51
CA ASN A 506 -16.11 4.72 -7.95
C ASN A 506 -17.14 3.81 -8.65
N GLU A 507 -17.71 2.83 -7.93
CA GLU A 507 -18.69 1.88 -8.48
C GLU A 507 -20.14 2.31 -8.21
N SER A 508 -20.49 2.60 -6.94
CA SER A 508 -21.85 3.05 -6.61
C SER A 508 -21.90 3.79 -5.26
N GLU A 509 -23.07 3.82 -4.64
CA GLU A 509 -23.30 4.44 -3.33
C GLU A 509 -23.69 3.33 -2.36
N TYR A 510 -23.00 3.24 -1.22
CA TYR A 510 -23.20 2.18 -0.24
C TYR A 510 -23.54 2.73 1.14
N THR A 511 -24.52 2.11 1.79
CA THR A 511 -24.77 2.30 3.23
C THR A 511 -23.71 1.54 4.06
N PRO A 512 -23.40 1.94 5.30
CA PRO A 512 -22.42 1.25 6.14
C PRO A 512 -22.67 -0.26 6.30
N SER A 513 -23.94 -0.68 6.33
CA SER A 513 -24.34 -2.10 6.42
C SER A 513 -24.05 -2.93 5.17
N GLN A 514 -23.86 -2.30 4.00
CA GLN A 514 -23.50 -2.98 2.76
C GLN A 514 -21.99 -3.20 2.61
N ILE A 515 -21.15 -2.45 3.35
CA ILE A 515 -19.68 -2.48 3.22
C ILE A 515 -19.11 -3.89 3.41
N HIS A 516 -19.56 -4.63 4.43
CA HIS A 516 -19.12 -6.00 4.68
C HIS A 516 -19.29 -6.91 3.45
N ARG A 517 -20.38 -6.74 2.69
CA ARG A 517 -20.61 -7.50 1.46
C ARG A 517 -19.63 -7.06 0.37
N ILE A 518 -19.50 -5.77 0.10
CA ILE A 518 -18.60 -5.25 -0.95
C ILE A 518 -17.14 -5.66 -0.68
N VAL A 519 -16.72 -5.66 0.58
CA VAL A 519 -15.38 -6.10 0.98
C VAL A 519 -15.20 -7.61 0.75
N ARG A 520 -16.20 -8.44 1.06
CA ARG A 520 -16.16 -9.90 0.80
C ARG A 520 -16.26 -10.23 -0.70
N ASP A 521 -16.98 -9.43 -1.48
CA ASP A 521 -17.13 -9.61 -2.92
C ASP A 521 -15.84 -9.20 -3.69
N ASN A 522 -14.95 -8.39 -3.07
CA ASN A 522 -13.68 -7.92 -3.68
C ASN A 522 -12.41 -8.67 -3.26
N TYR A 523 -12.43 -9.41 -2.14
CA TYR A 523 -11.25 -10.05 -1.55
C TYR A 523 -11.55 -11.49 -1.12
N ASN A 524 -10.65 -12.41 -1.49
CA ASN A 524 -10.71 -13.81 -1.04
C ASN A 524 -10.39 -13.90 0.47
N PRO A 525 -11.15 -14.68 1.26
CA PRO A 525 -10.86 -14.91 2.69
C PRO A 525 -9.53 -15.63 2.98
N GLU A 526 -8.93 -16.32 2.01
CA GLU A 526 -7.65 -17.03 2.16
C GLU A 526 -6.40 -16.13 2.00
N ASP A 527 -6.56 -14.91 1.50
CA ASP A 527 -5.46 -13.94 1.28
C ASP A 527 -5.23 -13.02 2.50
#